data_AF-A0A7X6NTK8-F1
#
_entry.id   AF-A0A7X6NTK8-F1
#
_cell.length_a   1.000
_cell.length_b   1.000
_cell.length_c   1.000
_cell.angle_alpha   90.00
_cell.angle_beta   90.00
_cell.angle_gamma   90.00
#
_symmetry.space_group_name_H-M   'P 1'
#
loop_
_entity.id
_entity.type
_entity.pdbx_description
1 polymer ?
#
loop_
_entity_poly.entity_id
_entity_poly.type
_entity_poly.pdbx_seq_one_letter_code
_entity_poly.pdbx_strand_id
1 'polypeptide(L)'
;MAGPTELDGILPDADVNLREYIDQLVEEGYSVGGADRPDPQLIDPGGRAVATWREDYPYDELLDRDTYEQEKYLLQVELLKLQY
;
A
#
# COMPACT_ATOMS: atom_id res chain seq x y z
N MET A 1 11.02 20.16 -3.51
CA MET A 1 10.80 20.14 -4.96
C MET A 1 9.96 18.91 -5.25
N ALA A 2 8.64 19.07 -5.41
CA ALA A 2 7.73 17.96 -5.65
C ALA A 2 7.72 17.64 -7.15
N GLY A 3 8.10 16.41 -7.51
CA GLY A 3 7.93 15.87 -8.86
C GLY A 3 6.44 15.60 -9.13
N PRO A 4 6.01 15.55 -10.39
CA PRO A 4 4.61 15.36 -10.73
C PRO A 4 4.11 14.00 -10.26
N THR A 5 2.97 14.05 -9.57
CA THR A 5 2.17 12.98 -9.00
C THR A 5 1.92 11.84 -10.00
N GLU A 6 2.57 10.68 -9.83
CA GLU A 6 2.27 9.46 -10.61
C GLU A 6 0.92 8.82 -10.22
N LEU A 7 0.29 9.29 -9.12
CA LEU A 7 -0.91 8.70 -8.51
C LEU A 7 -2.23 9.43 -8.82
N ASP A 8 -2.17 10.64 -9.38
CA ASP A 8 -3.37 11.45 -9.70
C ASP A 8 -4.26 10.76 -10.75
N GLY A 9 -3.74 9.73 -11.42
CA GLY A 9 -4.48 8.86 -12.34
C GLY A 9 -4.91 7.50 -11.77
N ILE A 10 -4.50 7.12 -10.55
CA ILE A 10 -4.75 5.80 -9.94
C ILE A 10 -5.71 5.87 -8.73
N LEU A 11 -6.23 7.04 -8.39
CA LEU A 11 -7.30 7.14 -7.40
C LEU A 11 -8.65 7.43 -8.06
N PRO A 12 -9.73 6.73 -7.66
CA PRO A 12 -11.06 7.05 -8.15
C PRO A 12 -11.53 8.37 -7.53
N ASP A 13 -12.26 9.17 -8.31
CA ASP A 13 -13.12 10.20 -7.73
C ASP A 13 -14.06 9.58 -6.70
N ALA A 14 -14.40 10.31 -5.65
CA ALA A 14 -15.19 9.82 -4.51
C ALA A 14 -16.57 9.22 -4.89
N ASP A 15 -17.05 9.49 -6.10
CA ASP A 15 -18.35 9.05 -6.63
C ASP A 15 -18.27 7.79 -7.53
N VAL A 16 -17.07 7.23 -7.79
CA VAL A 16 -16.90 6.07 -8.70
C VAL A 16 -17.11 4.75 -7.94
N ASN A 17 -17.77 3.78 -8.60
CA ASN A 17 -17.92 2.45 -8.05
C ASN A 17 -16.56 1.74 -7.96
N LEU A 18 -16.14 1.39 -6.75
CA LEU A 18 -14.85 0.74 -6.49
C LEU A 18 -14.62 -0.52 -7.34
N ARG A 19 -15.66 -1.29 -7.66
CA ARG A 19 -15.51 -2.50 -8.48
C ARG A 19 -15.21 -2.16 -9.94
N GLU A 20 -15.93 -1.20 -10.51
CA GLU A 20 -15.68 -0.73 -11.88
C GLU A 20 -14.26 -0.13 -12.00
N TYR A 21 -13.81 0.55 -10.94
CA TYR A 21 -12.46 1.10 -10.87
C TYR A 21 -11.36 0.03 -10.83
N ILE A 22 -11.57 -1.03 -10.04
CA ILE A 22 -10.65 -2.17 -10.00
C ILE A 22 -10.59 -2.88 -11.36
N ASP A 23 -11.74 -3.07 -12.01
CA ASP A 23 -11.81 -3.70 -13.33
C ASP A 23 -11.02 -2.87 -14.37
N GLN A 24 -11.14 -1.54 -14.34
CA GLN A 24 -10.34 -0.64 -15.17
C GLN A 24 -8.83 -0.79 -14.92
N LEU A 25 -8.38 -0.83 -13.66
CA LEU A 25 -6.96 -1.02 -13.33
C LEU A 25 -6.43 -2.36 -13.86
N VAL A 26 -7.24 -3.42 -13.80
CA VAL A 26 -6.87 -4.73 -14.36
C VAL A 26 -6.78 -4.67 -15.88
N GLU A 27 -7.69 -3.97 -16.57
CA GLU A 27 -7.62 -3.74 -18.02
C GLU A 27 -6.39 -2.93 -18.43
N GLU A 28 -5.99 -1.96 -17.61
CA GLU A 28 -4.78 -1.16 -17.79
C GLU A 28 -3.49 -1.95 -17.52
N GLY A 29 -3.60 -3.15 -16.92
CA GLY A 29 -2.49 -4.08 -16.70
C GLY A 29 -1.90 -4.06 -15.29
N TYR A 30 -2.54 -3.40 -14.34
CA TYR A 30 -2.15 -3.46 -12.94
C TYR A 30 -2.48 -4.83 -12.33
N SER A 31 -1.66 -5.28 -11.39
CA SER A 31 -1.88 -6.55 -10.69
C SER A 31 -1.48 -6.47 -9.21
N VAL A 32 -1.97 -7.41 -8.40
CA VAL A 32 -1.63 -7.47 -6.97
C VAL A 32 -0.61 -8.58 -6.73
N GLY A 33 0.58 -8.20 -6.29
CA GLY A 33 1.65 -9.11 -5.90
C GLY A 33 1.55 -9.50 -4.43
N GLY A 34 1.68 -10.80 -4.13
CA GLY A 34 1.68 -11.29 -2.74
C GLY A 34 0.33 -11.16 -2.04
N ALA A 35 -0.78 -11.37 -2.77
CA ALA A 35 -2.15 -11.32 -2.22
C ALA A 35 -2.42 -12.34 -1.11
N ASP A 36 -1.58 -13.37 -0.99
CA ASP A 36 -1.57 -14.37 0.08
C ASP A 36 -0.87 -13.89 1.36
N ARG A 37 -0.14 -12.78 1.28
CA ARG A 37 0.60 -12.18 2.40
C ARG A 37 -0.19 -11.02 3.01
N PRO A 38 0.11 -10.66 4.27
CA PRO A 38 -0.54 -9.53 4.93
C PRO A 38 -0.24 -8.17 4.27
N ASP A 39 0.84 -8.05 3.50
CA ASP A 39 1.23 -6.81 2.83
C ASP A 39 1.26 -7.01 1.30
N PRO A 40 0.10 -7.02 0.63
CA PRO A 40 0.04 -7.07 -0.82
C PRO A 40 0.59 -5.79 -1.44
N GLN A 41 1.26 -5.92 -2.57
CA GLN A 41 1.81 -4.79 -3.33
C GLN A 41 1.02 -4.60 -4.62
N LEU A 42 0.68 -3.37 -4.95
CA LEU A 42 0.17 -3.02 -6.27
C LEU A 42 1.34 -2.99 -7.26
N ILE A 43 1.22 -3.71 -8.37
CA ILE A 43 2.23 -3.84 -9.42
C ILE A 43 1.70 -3.14 -10.67
N ASP A 44 2.52 -2.25 -11.25
CA ASP A 44 2.21 -1.54 -12.48
C ASP A 44 2.31 -2.46 -13.72
N PRO A 45 1.76 -2.03 -14.88
CA PRO A 45 1.87 -2.79 -16.13
C PRO A 45 3.30 -3.01 -16.62
N GLY A 46 4.26 -2.23 -16.09
CA GLY A 46 5.70 -2.37 -16.30
C GLY A 46 6.38 -3.39 -15.37
N GLY A 47 5.63 -4.02 -14.47
CA GLY A 47 6.12 -5.02 -13.51
C GLY A 47 6.78 -4.44 -12.26
N ARG A 48 6.65 -3.15 -11.97
CA ARG A 48 7.23 -2.50 -10.78
C ARG A 48 6.18 -2.30 -9.70
N ALA A 49 6.60 -2.41 -8.44
CA ALA A 49 5.73 -2.10 -7.32
C ALA A 49 5.44 -0.59 -7.25
N VAL A 50 4.16 -0.25 -7.24
CA VAL A 50 3.68 1.14 -7.08
C VAL A 50 3.93 1.57 -5.64
N ALA A 51 4.58 2.71 -5.46
CA ALA A 51 4.88 3.28 -4.15
C ALA A 51 3.66 4.05 -3.58
N THR A 52 2.55 3.35 -3.36
CA THR A 52 1.27 3.92 -2.90
C THR A 52 1.39 4.66 -1.56
N TRP A 53 2.37 4.29 -0.72
CA TRP A 53 2.60 4.91 0.59
C TRP A 53 3.20 6.32 0.53
N ARG A 54 3.63 6.81 -0.63
CA ARG A 54 4.21 8.16 -0.74
C ARG A 54 3.18 9.28 -0.83
N GLU A 55 1.91 8.95 -0.97
CA GLU A 55 0.83 9.93 -1.03
C GLU A 55 0.46 10.41 0.38
N ASP A 56 0.55 11.72 0.60
CA ASP A 56 0.24 12.39 1.88
C ASP A 56 0.94 11.81 3.12
N TYR A 57 1.99 11.01 2.94
CA TYR A 57 2.74 10.42 4.03
C TYR A 57 3.93 11.30 4.41
N PRO A 58 4.13 11.61 5.70
CA PRO A 58 5.09 12.61 6.14
C PRO A 58 6.55 12.14 6.14
N TYR A 59 6.81 10.86 5.86
CA TYR A 59 8.16 10.29 5.86
C TYR A 59 8.62 9.96 4.44
N ASP A 60 9.90 10.26 4.18
CA ASP A 60 10.52 10.07 2.85
C ASP A 60 10.77 8.59 2.50
N GLU A 61 10.84 7.73 3.52
CA GLU A 61 11.15 6.31 3.43
C GLU A 61 10.24 5.50 4.37
N LEU A 62 9.90 4.28 3.96
CA LEU A 62 9.26 3.32 4.85
C LEU A 62 10.25 2.86 5.92
N LEU A 63 9.72 2.49 7.08
CA LEU A 63 10.50 1.81 8.10
C LEU A 63 11.08 0.51 7.53
N ASP A 64 12.33 0.23 7.87
CA ASP A 64 12.97 -1.04 7.55
C ASP A 64 12.11 -2.23 8.02
N ARG A 65 12.03 -3.26 7.18
CA ARG A 65 11.10 -4.36 7.38
C ARG A 65 11.41 -5.15 8.65
N ASP A 66 12.68 -5.42 8.92
CA ASP A 66 13.10 -6.19 10.08
C ASP A 66 12.80 -5.42 11.37
N THR A 67 13.06 -4.11 11.33
CA THR A 67 12.73 -3.19 12.43
C THR A 67 11.22 -3.14 12.68
N TYR A 68 10.40 -3.01 11.63
CA TYR A 68 8.94 -3.02 11.73
C TYR A 68 8.39 -4.30 12.36
N GLU A 69 8.83 -5.47 11.89
CA GLU A 69 8.33 -6.74 12.41
C GLU A 69 8.74 -6.97 13.88
N GLN A 70 9.96 -6.54 14.25
CA GLN A 70 10.42 -6.61 15.64
C GLN A 70 9.55 -5.76 16.57
N GLU A 71 9.38 -4.48 16.24
CA GLU A 71 8.60 -3.54 17.05
C GLU A 71 7.12 -3.97 17.12
N LYS A 72 6.56 -4.43 16.00
CA LYS A 72 5.20 -4.99 15.92
C LYS A 72 5.02 -6.18 16.85
N TYR A 73 5.97 -7.13 16.87
CA TYR A 73 5.90 -8.29 17.75
C TYR A 73 5.92 -7.88 19.23
N LEU A 74 6.79 -6.95 19.61
CA LEU A 74 6.85 -6.44 20.98
C LEU A 74 5.52 -5.77 21.38
N LEU A 75 4.96 -4.93 20.50
CA LEU A 75 3.68 -4.28 20.74
C LEU A 75 2.54 -5.31 20.87
N GLN A 76 2.52 -6.36 20.06
CA GLN A 76 1.55 -7.45 20.19
C GLN A 76 1.61 -8.14 21.55
N VAL A 77 2.81 -8.38 22.09
CA VAL A 77 2.99 -8.94 23.43
C VAL A 77 2.42 -8.00 24.50
N GLU A 78 2.68 -6.70 24.41
CA GLU A 78 2.11 -5.73 25.35
C GLU A 78 0.58 -5.64 25.26
N LEU A 79 0.02 -5.65 24.05
CA LEU A 79 -1.43 -5.64 23.84
C LEU A 79 -2.11 -6.88 24.43
N LEU A 80 -1.48 -8.05 24.34
CA LEU A 80 -1.98 -9.27 25.00
C LEU A 80 -2.00 -9.12 26.51
N LYS A 81 -0.98 -8.51 27.13
CA LYS A 81 -0.96 -8.27 28.58
C LYS A 81 -2.09 -7.35 29.03
N LEU A 82 -2.46 -6.34 28.25
CA LEU A 82 -3.54 -5.41 28.57
C LEU A 82 -4.95 -6.03 28.52
N GLN A 83 -5.10 -7.22 27.94
CA GLN A 83 -6.37 -7.93 27.85
C GLN A 83 -6.66 -8.83 29.08
N TYR A 84 -5.67 -9.03 29.96
CA TYR A 84 -5.77 -9.84 31.17
C TYR A 84 -5.84 -8.96 32.43
#